data_AF-A0A0A2M8B2-F1
#
_entry.id   AF-A0A0A2M8B2-F1
#
_cell.length_a   1.000
_cell.length_b   1.000
_cell.length_c   1.000
_cell.angle_alpha   90.00
_cell.angle_beta   90.00
_cell.angle_gamma   90.00
#
_symmetry.space_group_name_H-M   'P 1'
#
loop_
_entity.id
_entity.type
_entity.pdbx_description
1 polymer ?
#
loop_
_entity_poly.entity_id
_entity_poly.type
_entity_poly.pdbx_seq_one_letter_code
_entity_poly.pdbx_strand_id
1 'polypeptide(L)'
;MINIEKKFRDRKSSLSKEVYDSDYLVSSGAVYMPNEAIPQEDLEIILNEKKIIFPESLINFYSQAAKLNFVWRIIDESFQNGKEKESIFKEDPWIKKEYLENGYSWEAVKILLSGNLNITQLKNVIDLENVKSTGMYDAAISLGLNGGDLRPIDTNEFAVACMKVENGKLIDNIYLYTGFGGFPEALHDMKVTFEQYLELAYKAKCFNYWNLTYCLKEKSPSHELMKRFFPVIFPHLEPDLAEFGIVY
;
A
#
# COMPACT_ATOMS: atom_id res chain seq x y z
N MET A 1 3.23 -17.80 6.48
CA MET A 1 2.00 -17.19 7.03
C MET A 1 2.36 -15.92 7.79
N ILE A 2 1.93 -14.76 7.28
CA ILE A 2 2.06 -13.48 7.99
C ILE A 2 1.07 -13.40 9.15
N ASN A 3 1.58 -13.00 10.31
CA ASN A 3 0.77 -12.63 11.47
C ASN A 3 0.50 -11.12 11.42
N ILE A 4 -0.72 -10.74 11.03
CA ILE A 4 -1.11 -9.34 10.80
C ILE A 4 -1.05 -8.53 12.10
N GLU A 5 -1.51 -9.10 13.21
CA GLU A 5 -1.47 -8.49 14.55
C GLU A 5 -0.03 -8.09 14.91
N LYS A 6 0.89 -9.06 14.79
CA LYS A 6 2.29 -8.87 15.17
C LYS A 6 2.99 -7.88 14.25
N LYS A 7 2.77 -7.95 12.94
CA LYS A 7 3.51 -7.11 11.97
C LYS A 7 3.00 -5.67 11.91
N PHE A 8 1.69 -5.43 12.01
CA PHE A 8 1.13 -4.10 11.77
C PHE A 8 0.62 -3.37 13.02
N ARG A 9 0.32 -4.09 14.11
CA ARG A 9 -0.36 -3.50 15.28
C ARG A 9 0.41 -3.55 16.59
N ASP A 10 1.07 -4.67 16.91
CA ASP A 10 1.74 -4.86 18.20
C ASP A 10 2.67 -3.68 18.54
N ARG A 11 2.30 -2.89 19.54
CA ARG A 11 3.06 -1.69 19.95
C ARG A 11 4.45 -2.03 20.50
N LYS A 12 4.81 -3.30 20.67
CA LYS A 12 6.14 -3.74 21.09
C LYS A 12 7.06 -4.14 19.93
N SER A 13 6.52 -4.61 18.80
CA SER A 13 7.31 -5.20 17.71
C SER A 13 6.72 -5.05 16.29
N SER A 14 5.84 -4.07 16.07
CA SER A 14 5.17 -3.84 14.77
C SER A 14 5.62 -2.57 14.05
N LEU A 15 5.19 -2.45 12.80
CA LEU A 15 5.28 -1.22 12.00
C LEU A 15 4.69 -0.01 12.71
N SER A 16 3.60 -0.18 13.47
CA SER A 16 3.05 0.93 14.25
C SER A 16 4.07 1.46 15.26
N LYS A 17 4.81 0.58 15.94
CA LYS A 17 5.86 1.00 16.88
C LYS A 17 6.99 1.73 16.17
N GLU A 18 7.51 1.17 15.08
CA GLU A 18 8.57 1.80 14.28
C GLU A 18 8.18 3.20 13.79
N VAL A 19 6.90 3.38 13.44
CA VAL A 19 6.37 4.71 13.11
C VAL A 19 6.27 5.63 14.35
N TYR A 20 5.83 5.12 15.51
CA TYR A 20 5.77 5.91 16.75
C TYR A 20 7.13 6.25 17.35
N ASP A 21 8.14 5.41 17.10
CA ASP A 21 9.53 5.64 17.48
C ASP A 21 10.20 6.67 16.54
N SER A 22 9.55 7.02 15.42
CA SER A 22 9.93 8.20 14.65
C SER A 22 9.46 9.47 15.34
N ASP A 23 10.40 10.37 15.61
CA ASP A 23 10.09 11.72 16.06
C ASP A 23 9.37 12.56 14.99
N TYR A 24 9.27 12.12 13.73
CA TYR A 24 8.75 12.92 12.62
C TYR A 24 7.31 12.61 12.22
N LEU A 25 6.72 11.56 12.78
CA LEU A 25 5.50 10.98 12.25
C LEU A 25 4.32 11.08 13.22
N VAL A 26 3.12 11.20 12.64
CA VAL A 26 1.87 10.81 13.29
C VAL A 26 1.24 9.66 12.54
N SER A 27 0.64 8.74 13.29
CA SER A 27 -0.16 7.66 12.76
C SER A 27 -1.41 7.48 13.61
N SER A 28 -2.53 7.14 12.97
CA SER A 28 -3.74 6.67 13.68
C SER A 28 -3.61 5.21 14.16
N GLY A 29 -2.51 4.54 13.84
CA GLY A 29 -2.35 3.09 13.96
C GLY A 29 -3.06 2.33 12.85
N ALA A 30 -2.82 1.01 12.80
CA ALA A 30 -3.47 0.11 11.86
C ALA A 30 -4.93 -0.19 12.25
N VAL A 31 -5.84 -0.13 11.28
CA VAL A 31 -7.25 -0.54 11.39
C VAL A 31 -7.48 -1.77 10.53
N TYR A 32 -7.79 -2.91 11.14
CA TYR A 32 -7.90 -4.18 10.42
C TYR A 32 -9.13 -5.04 10.79
N MET A 33 -9.99 -4.54 11.69
CA MET A 33 -11.32 -5.09 12.00
C MET A 33 -11.31 -6.62 12.27
N PRO A 34 -10.57 -7.10 13.28
CA PRO A 34 -10.46 -8.54 13.57
C PRO A 34 -11.79 -9.19 13.96
N ASN A 35 -12.68 -8.43 14.61
CA ASN A 35 -14.02 -8.94 14.98
C ASN A 35 -14.95 -9.13 13.78
N GLU A 36 -14.56 -8.64 12.61
CA GLU A 36 -15.27 -8.83 11.33
C GLU A 36 -14.51 -9.82 10.41
N ALA A 37 -13.40 -10.39 10.89
CA ALA A 37 -12.71 -11.44 10.17
C ALA A 37 -13.62 -12.67 10.04
N ILE A 38 -13.51 -13.37 8.92
CA ILE A 38 -14.40 -14.50 8.61
C ILE A 38 -13.63 -15.78 8.90
N PRO A 39 -14.12 -16.66 9.80
CA PRO A 39 -13.49 -17.96 10.04
C PRO A 39 -13.24 -18.69 8.72
N GLN A 40 -12.13 -19.43 8.63
CA GLN A 40 -11.71 -20.05 7.37
C GLN A 40 -12.81 -20.93 6.76
N GLU A 41 -13.50 -21.72 7.57
CA GLU A 41 -14.60 -22.60 7.13
C GLU A 41 -15.74 -21.79 6.49
N ASP A 42 -16.15 -20.68 7.11
CA ASP A 42 -17.19 -19.79 6.58
C ASP A 42 -16.73 -19.08 5.30
N LEU A 43 -15.46 -18.68 5.24
CA LEU A 43 -14.87 -18.07 4.05
C LEU A 43 -14.90 -19.03 2.87
N GLU A 44 -14.53 -20.29 3.07
CA GLU A 44 -14.58 -21.33 2.04
C GLU A 44 -16.02 -21.55 1.51
N ILE A 45 -17.04 -21.49 2.38
CA ILE A 45 -18.45 -21.54 1.97
C ILE A 45 -18.80 -20.35 1.07
N ILE A 46 -18.47 -19.12 1.48
CA ILE A 46 -18.74 -17.90 0.71
C ILE A 46 -18.06 -17.95 -0.67
N LEU A 47 -16.80 -18.39 -0.70
CA LEU A 47 -16.01 -18.50 -1.93
C LEU A 47 -16.62 -19.53 -2.90
N ASN A 48 -17.08 -20.67 -2.38
CA ASN A 48 -17.78 -21.70 -3.16
C ASN A 48 -19.10 -21.18 -3.75
N GLU A 49 -19.91 -20.45 -2.96
CA GLU A 49 -21.15 -19.82 -3.46
C GLU A 49 -20.89 -18.82 -4.59
N LYS A 50 -19.81 -18.03 -4.46
CA LYS A 50 -19.37 -17.06 -5.47
C LYS A 50 -18.60 -17.69 -6.63
N LYS A 51 -18.37 -19.02 -6.61
CA LYS A 51 -17.61 -19.77 -7.61
C LYS A 51 -16.22 -19.16 -7.87
N ILE A 52 -15.56 -18.75 -6.80
CA ILE A 52 -14.24 -18.11 -6.86
C ILE A 52 -13.28 -18.82 -5.92
N ILE A 53 -12.04 -19.07 -6.37
CA ILE A 53 -11.02 -19.77 -5.60
C ILE A 53 -9.94 -18.77 -5.22
N PHE A 54 -9.67 -18.66 -3.92
CA PHE A 54 -8.61 -17.78 -3.41
C PHE A 54 -7.29 -18.54 -3.21
N PRO A 55 -6.14 -17.85 -3.29
CA PRO A 55 -4.90 -18.39 -2.80
C PRO A 55 -4.88 -18.44 -1.27
N GLU A 56 -4.13 -19.39 -0.71
CA GLU A 56 -4.06 -19.64 0.73
C GLU A 56 -3.60 -18.40 1.51
N SER A 57 -2.68 -17.62 0.95
CA SER A 57 -2.18 -16.37 1.53
C SER A 57 -3.29 -15.35 1.77
N LEU A 58 -4.28 -15.26 0.88
CA LEU A 58 -5.41 -14.35 0.98
C LEU A 58 -6.53 -14.89 1.89
N ILE A 59 -6.75 -16.21 1.90
CA ILE A 59 -7.62 -16.89 2.88
C ILE A 59 -7.11 -16.64 4.30
N ASN A 60 -5.81 -16.84 4.52
CA ASN A 60 -5.15 -16.62 5.81
C ASN A 60 -5.25 -15.16 6.28
N PHE A 61 -5.30 -14.20 5.36
CA PHE A 61 -5.51 -12.80 5.71
C PHE A 61 -6.96 -12.54 6.15
N TYR A 62 -7.93 -12.94 5.33
CA TYR A 62 -9.35 -12.68 5.63
C TYR A 62 -9.87 -13.46 6.84
N SER A 63 -9.16 -14.52 7.25
CA SER A 63 -9.42 -15.22 8.52
C SER A 63 -8.86 -14.51 9.75
N GLN A 64 -7.90 -13.58 9.58
CA GLN A 64 -7.35 -12.75 10.65
C GLN A 64 -7.94 -11.33 10.69
N ALA A 65 -8.34 -10.79 9.54
CA ALA A 65 -8.68 -9.38 9.38
C ALA A 65 -9.69 -9.17 8.25
N ALA A 66 -10.73 -8.37 8.46
CA ALA A 66 -11.69 -8.06 7.39
C ALA A 66 -11.12 -7.07 6.34
N LYS A 67 -10.12 -6.27 6.74
CA LYS A 67 -9.39 -5.29 5.92
C LYS A 67 -8.06 -4.95 6.58
N LEU A 68 -7.23 -4.09 5.98
CA LEU A 68 -6.09 -3.49 6.66
C LEU A 68 -5.85 -2.09 6.11
N ASN A 69 -6.10 -1.07 6.93
CA ASN A 69 -5.79 0.32 6.65
C ASN A 69 -4.69 0.76 7.61
N PHE A 70 -3.54 1.13 7.08
CA PHE A 70 -2.44 1.69 7.83
C PHE A 70 -2.00 2.98 7.16
N VAL A 71 -1.93 4.07 7.91
CA VAL A 71 -1.51 5.38 7.41
C VAL A 71 -0.60 6.03 8.43
N TRP A 72 0.46 6.67 7.94
CA TRP A 72 1.26 7.60 8.69
C TRP A 72 1.62 8.79 7.82
N ARG A 73 1.88 9.92 8.45
CA ARG A 73 2.21 11.18 7.78
C ARG A 73 3.21 11.97 8.60
N ILE A 74 3.92 12.88 7.95
CA ILE A 74 4.77 13.84 8.65
C ILE A 74 3.89 14.66 9.62
N ILE A 75 4.39 14.89 10.84
CA ILE A 75 3.78 15.78 11.83
C ILE A 75 3.59 17.16 11.20
N ASP A 76 2.44 17.79 11.43
CA ASP A 76 2.16 19.14 10.92
C ASP A 76 2.25 20.21 12.01
N GLU A 77 2.22 21.49 11.61
CA GLU A 77 2.33 22.64 12.52
C GLU A 77 1.31 22.69 13.65
N SER A 78 0.20 21.94 13.57
CA SER A 78 -0.83 21.89 14.62
C SER A 78 -0.44 21.03 15.82
N PHE A 79 0.59 20.18 15.67
CA PHE A 79 1.14 19.34 16.73
C PHE A 79 2.32 20.01 17.44
N GLN A 80 2.59 19.60 18.68
CA GLN A 80 3.71 20.12 19.47
C GLN A 80 5.05 19.92 18.75
N ASN A 81 5.82 21.01 18.60
CA ASN A 81 7.05 21.10 17.81
C ASN A 81 6.90 20.72 16.33
N GLY A 82 5.67 20.70 15.81
CA GLY A 82 5.39 20.30 14.44
C GLY A 82 6.08 21.17 13.40
N LYS A 83 6.14 22.49 13.63
CA LYS A 83 6.88 23.41 12.74
C LYS A 83 8.36 23.06 12.60
N GLU A 84 9.02 22.74 13.71
CA GLU A 84 10.45 22.38 13.71
C GLU A 84 10.66 21.06 12.95
N LYS A 85 9.77 20.09 13.14
CA LYS A 85 9.83 18.78 12.47
C LYS A 85 9.52 18.86 10.98
N GLU A 86 8.53 19.65 10.57
CA GLU A 86 8.25 19.92 9.15
C GLU A 86 9.41 20.65 8.46
N SER A 87 10.09 21.56 9.18
CA SER A 87 11.15 22.39 8.58
C SER A 87 12.29 21.55 7.99
N ILE A 88 12.62 20.40 8.57
CA ILE A 88 13.68 19.50 8.07
C ILE A 88 13.39 19.05 6.63
N PHE A 89 12.12 18.85 6.28
CA PHE A 89 11.69 18.45 4.95
C PHE A 89 11.43 19.65 4.05
N LYS A 90 10.73 20.67 4.56
CA LYS A 90 10.34 21.86 3.79
C LYS A 90 11.54 22.72 3.42
N GLU A 91 12.59 22.69 4.23
CA GLU A 91 13.81 23.45 4.00
C GLU A 91 14.87 22.69 3.22
N ASP A 92 14.70 21.38 3.02
CA ASP A 92 15.60 20.53 2.25
C ASP A 92 15.82 21.12 0.83
N PRO A 93 17.08 21.32 0.41
CA PRO A 93 17.37 21.95 -0.88
C PRO A 93 16.81 21.20 -2.09
N TRP A 94 16.72 19.88 -2.02
CA TRP A 94 16.20 19.06 -3.09
C TRP A 94 14.67 19.16 -3.17
N ILE A 95 13.96 19.09 -2.03
CA ILE A 95 12.50 19.30 -1.98
C ILE A 95 12.11 20.69 -2.49
N LYS A 96 12.85 21.73 -2.06
CA LYS A 96 12.62 23.10 -2.54
C LYS A 96 12.70 23.16 -4.06
N LYS A 97 13.80 22.69 -4.63
CA LYS A 97 14.07 22.76 -6.07
C LYS A 97 13.11 21.90 -6.90
N GLU A 98 12.88 20.66 -6.52
CA GLU A 98 12.13 19.71 -7.33
C GLU A 98 10.60 19.87 -7.19
N TYR A 99 10.11 20.38 -6.04
CA TYR A 99 8.68 20.49 -5.77
C TYR A 99 8.23 21.92 -5.50
N LEU A 100 8.73 22.56 -4.45
CA LEU A 100 8.13 23.82 -3.97
C LEU A 100 8.32 24.97 -4.96
N GLU A 101 9.52 25.11 -5.54
CA GLU A 101 9.84 26.10 -6.58
C GLU A 101 9.13 25.80 -7.91
N ASN A 102 8.77 24.53 -8.14
CA ASN A 102 7.97 24.08 -9.29
C ASN A 102 6.45 24.22 -9.08
N GLY A 103 6.02 24.85 -7.98
CA GLY A 103 4.62 25.20 -7.73
C GLY A 103 3.80 24.13 -7.01
N TYR A 104 4.41 23.03 -6.56
CA TYR A 104 3.73 22.06 -5.70
C TYR A 104 3.50 22.64 -4.31
N SER A 105 2.31 22.42 -3.75
CA SER A 105 2.02 22.82 -2.38
C SER A 105 2.76 21.94 -1.37
N TRP A 106 3.02 22.48 -0.17
CA TRP A 106 3.58 21.68 0.92
C TRP A 106 2.70 20.48 1.25
N GLU A 107 1.37 20.61 1.22
CA GLU A 107 0.46 19.50 1.46
C GLU A 107 0.60 18.38 0.42
N ALA A 108 0.83 18.72 -0.86
CA ALA A 108 1.10 17.73 -1.89
C ALA A 108 2.42 16.99 -1.61
N VAL A 109 3.48 17.71 -1.25
CA VAL A 109 4.78 17.11 -0.87
C VAL A 109 4.62 16.22 0.37
N LYS A 110 3.87 16.66 1.38
CA LYS A 110 3.60 15.89 2.60
C LYS A 110 2.92 14.56 2.28
N ILE A 111 1.95 14.54 1.37
CA ILE A 111 1.31 13.29 0.90
C ILE A 111 2.34 12.36 0.24
N LEU A 112 3.26 12.90 -0.57
CA LEU A 112 4.31 12.11 -1.23
C LEU A 112 5.32 11.52 -0.23
N LEU A 113 5.61 12.23 0.86
CA LEU A 113 6.50 11.79 1.94
C LEU A 113 5.81 10.95 3.03
N SER A 114 4.49 10.74 2.92
CA SER A 114 3.71 9.94 3.86
C SER A 114 3.76 8.45 3.48
N GLY A 115 3.02 7.61 4.20
CA GLY A 115 2.86 6.21 3.84
C GLY A 115 1.47 5.67 4.12
N ASN A 116 1.06 4.69 3.31
CA ASN A 116 -0.23 4.05 3.39
C ASN A 116 -0.20 2.60 2.86
N LEU A 117 -1.09 1.77 3.43
CA LEU A 117 -1.44 0.43 2.96
C LEU A 117 -2.93 0.24 3.22
N ASN A 118 -3.71 -0.08 2.19
CA ASN A 118 -5.16 -0.10 2.23
C ASN A 118 -5.71 -1.40 1.61
N ILE A 119 -5.50 -2.52 2.31
CA ILE A 119 -6.07 -3.80 1.90
C ILE A 119 -7.58 -3.74 2.05
N THR A 120 -8.28 -3.95 0.94
CA THR A 120 -9.72 -3.76 0.82
C THR A 120 -10.52 -4.88 1.50
N GLN A 121 -11.80 -4.60 1.76
CA GLN A 121 -12.73 -5.60 2.31
C GLN A 121 -13.02 -6.71 1.31
N LEU A 122 -13.25 -7.93 1.81
CA LEU A 122 -13.56 -9.11 0.98
C LEU A 122 -14.65 -8.85 -0.07
N LYS A 123 -15.72 -8.13 0.30
CA LYS A 123 -16.84 -7.81 -0.61
C LYS A 123 -16.41 -7.08 -1.87
N ASN A 124 -15.33 -6.30 -1.82
CA ASN A 124 -14.78 -5.57 -2.97
C ASN A 124 -13.94 -6.45 -3.89
N VAL A 125 -13.63 -7.68 -3.45
CA VAL A 125 -12.87 -8.69 -4.19
C VAL A 125 -13.80 -9.74 -4.82
N ILE A 126 -14.84 -10.17 -4.09
CA ILE A 126 -15.70 -11.30 -4.51
C ILE A 126 -17.02 -10.89 -5.17
N ASP A 127 -17.49 -9.66 -4.96
CA ASP A 127 -18.76 -9.18 -5.53
C ASP A 127 -18.51 -8.27 -6.72
N LEU A 128 -19.01 -8.67 -7.89
CA LEU A 128 -18.82 -7.92 -9.14
C LEU A 128 -19.41 -6.51 -9.10
N GLU A 129 -20.52 -6.27 -8.40
CA GLU A 129 -21.09 -4.93 -8.29
C GLU A 129 -20.19 -4.02 -7.44
N ASN A 130 -19.60 -4.56 -6.38
CA ASN A 130 -18.60 -3.81 -5.61
C ASN A 130 -17.32 -3.60 -6.42
N VAL A 131 -16.86 -4.59 -7.19
CA VAL A 131 -15.68 -4.44 -8.07
C VAL A 131 -15.90 -3.31 -9.08
N LYS A 132 -17.10 -3.18 -9.66
CA LYS A 132 -17.45 -2.04 -10.52
C LYS A 132 -17.31 -0.71 -9.79
N SER A 133 -17.78 -0.62 -8.54
CA SER A 133 -17.67 0.61 -7.76
C SER A 133 -16.23 1.06 -7.46
N THR A 134 -15.26 0.14 -7.56
CA THR A 134 -13.83 0.47 -7.41
C THR A 134 -13.16 0.98 -8.70
N GLY A 135 -13.87 0.95 -9.83
CA GLY A 135 -13.30 1.25 -11.15
C GLY A 135 -12.47 0.12 -11.76
N MET A 136 -12.12 -0.94 -11.01
CA MET A 136 -11.31 -2.05 -11.52
C MET A 136 -12.01 -2.89 -12.59
N TYR A 137 -13.34 -2.88 -12.63
CA TYR A 137 -14.09 -3.54 -13.70
C TYR A 137 -13.78 -2.89 -15.06
N ASP A 138 -13.82 -1.56 -15.13
CA ASP A 138 -13.56 -0.80 -16.35
C ASP A 138 -12.07 -0.79 -16.69
N ALA A 139 -11.19 -0.76 -15.67
CA ALA A 139 -9.74 -0.91 -15.85
C ALA A 139 -9.36 -2.25 -16.49
N ALA A 140 -10.06 -3.35 -16.15
CA ALA A 140 -9.84 -4.63 -16.82
C ALA A 140 -10.20 -4.55 -18.31
N ILE A 141 -11.31 -3.88 -18.64
CA ILE A 141 -11.79 -3.71 -20.02
C ILE A 141 -10.83 -2.84 -20.83
N SER A 142 -10.32 -1.74 -20.27
CA SER A 142 -9.38 -0.85 -20.99
C SER A 142 -8.07 -1.57 -21.35
N LEU A 143 -7.65 -2.52 -20.52
CA LEU A 143 -6.51 -3.40 -20.77
C LEU A 143 -6.81 -4.58 -21.73
N GLY A 144 -8.03 -4.67 -22.27
CA GLY A 144 -8.44 -5.75 -23.17
C GLY A 144 -8.76 -7.08 -22.47
N LEU A 145 -8.99 -7.07 -21.15
CA LEU A 145 -9.47 -8.20 -20.37
C LEU A 145 -11.01 -8.15 -20.25
N ASN A 146 -11.63 -9.21 -19.71
CA ASN A 146 -13.05 -9.13 -19.39
C ASN A 146 -13.26 -8.29 -18.14
N GLY A 147 -14.40 -7.59 -18.08
CA GLY A 147 -14.80 -6.86 -16.89
C GLY A 147 -14.88 -7.79 -15.68
N GLY A 148 -14.10 -7.47 -14.66
CA GLY A 148 -13.99 -8.29 -13.45
C GLY A 148 -12.86 -9.34 -13.46
N ASP A 149 -12.04 -9.41 -14.51
CA ASP A 149 -10.83 -10.24 -14.49
C ASP A 149 -9.76 -9.69 -13.53
N LEU A 150 -9.88 -8.43 -13.11
CA LEU A 150 -9.03 -7.83 -12.07
C LEU A 150 -9.83 -7.62 -10.78
N ARG A 151 -9.29 -8.12 -9.65
CA ARG A 151 -9.84 -7.90 -8.30
C ARG A 151 -8.94 -6.97 -7.50
N PRO A 152 -9.44 -5.83 -6.99
CA PRO A 152 -8.64 -4.92 -6.18
C PRO A 152 -8.25 -5.60 -4.87
N ILE A 153 -7.00 -5.43 -4.46
CA ILE A 153 -6.46 -5.94 -3.19
C ILE A 153 -6.04 -4.76 -2.31
N ASP A 154 -5.16 -3.90 -2.81
CA ASP A 154 -4.67 -2.69 -2.11
C ASP A 154 -5.01 -1.46 -2.94
N THR A 155 -5.76 -0.52 -2.38
CA THR A 155 -6.30 0.64 -3.12
C THR A 155 -5.63 1.94 -2.68
N ASN A 156 -4.87 2.55 -3.60
CA ASN A 156 -4.34 3.91 -3.44
C ASN A 156 -4.82 4.81 -4.58
N GLU A 157 -4.60 6.12 -4.43
CA GLU A 157 -5.17 7.14 -5.31
C GLU A 157 -4.79 6.96 -6.79
N PHE A 158 -3.52 6.63 -7.07
CA PHE A 158 -3.01 6.53 -8.44
C PHE A 158 -2.58 5.11 -8.85
N ALA A 159 -2.56 4.17 -7.91
CA ALA A 159 -2.13 2.81 -8.17
C ALA A 159 -2.94 1.81 -7.32
N VAL A 160 -3.42 0.74 -7.95
CA VAL A 160 -4.20 -0.31 -7.30
C VAL A 160 -3.49 -1.63 -7.48
N ALA A 161 -3.09 -2.25 -6.37
CA ALA A 161 -2.61 -3.62 -6.41
C ALA A 161 -3.81 -4.55 -6.55
N CYS A 162 -3.76 -5.48 -7.50
CA CYS A 162 -4.87 -6.34 -7.87
C CYS A 162 -4.39 -7.76 -8.18
N MET A 163 -5.32 -8.71 -8.17
CA MET A 163 -5.09 -10.09 -8.63
C MET A 163 -5.92 -10.36 -9.88
N LYS A 164 -5.39 -11.21 -10.76
CA LYS A 164 -6.13 -11.70 -11.92
C LYS A 164 -7.00 -12.91 -11.57
N VAL A 165 -8.19 -12.96 -12.16
CA VAL A 165 -9.06 -14.13 -12.15
C VAL A 165 -8.84 -14.90 -13.45
N GLU A 166 -8.49 -16.18 -13.34
CA GLU A 166 -8.39 -17.09 -14.48
C GLU A 166 -9.17 -18.37 -14.14
N ASN A 167 -10.16 -18.72 -14.95
CA ASN A 167 -11.02 -19.89 -14.73
C ASN A 167 -11.64 -19.95 -13.32
N GLY A 168 -12.07 -18.80 -12.79
CA GLY A 168 -12.64 -18.68 -11.45
C GLY A 168 -11.61 -18.69 -10.31
N LYS A 169 -10.30 -18.72 -10.59
CA LYS A 169 -9.24 -18.70 -9.59
C LYS A 169 -8.54 -17.35 -9.56
N LEU A 170 -8.40 -16.75 -8.38
CA LEU A 170 -7.43 -15.67 -8.17
C LEU A 170 -6.02 -16.27 -8.24
N ILE A 171 -5.24 -15.85 -9.22
CA ILE A 171 -3.85 -16.24 -9.33
C ILE A 171 -3.07 -15.56 -8.20
N ASP A 172 -2.25 -16.32 -7.46
CA ASP A 172 -1.41 -15.80 -6.36
C ASP A 172 -0.23 -15.00 -6.91
N ASN A 173 -0.55 -13.92 -7.60
CA ASN A 173 0.38 -12.97 -8.16
C ASN A 173 -0.26 -11.59 -8.11
N ILE A 174 0.43 -10.64 -7.48
CA ILE A 174 0.01 -9.26 -7.46
C ILE A 174 0.42 -8.57 -8.76
N TYR A 175 -0.54 -7.85 -9.33
CA TYR A 175 -0.32 -6.91 -10.41
C TYR A 175 -0.59 -5.50 -9.88
N LEU A 176 0.20 -4.52 -10.31
CA LEU A 176 -0.05 -3.12 -10.02
C LEU A 176 -0.68 -2.46 -11.24
N TYR A 177 -1.94 -2.09 -11.13
CA TYR A 177 -2.62 -1.27 -12.11
C TYR A 177 -2.35 0.21 -11.85
N THR A 178 -1.94 0.93 -12.88
CA THR A 178 -1.88 2.39 -12.94
C THR A 178 -2.79 2.87 -14.06
N GLY A 179 -3.28 4.12 -13.97
CA GLY A 179 -4.27 4.65 -14.91
C GLY A 179 -5.28 5.57 -14.24
N PHE A 180 -5.36 5.54 -12.91
CA PHE A 180 -6.14 6.49 -12.12
C PHE A 180 -5.39 7.81 -11.92
N GLY A 181 -6.16 8.90 -11.76
CA GLY A 181 -5.64 10.23 -11.41
C GLY A 181 -4.61 10.82 -12.37
N GLY A 182 -4.62 10.42 -13.64
CA GLY A 182 -3.75 10.97 -14.67
C GLY A 182 -2.37 10.29 -14.82
N PHE A 183 -2.12 9.20 -14.10
CA PHE A 183 -0.93 8.37 -14.36
C PHE A 183 -1.12 7.56 -15.65
N PRO A 184 -0.07 7.31 -16.45
CA PRO A 184 -0.18 6.46 -17.63
C PRO A 184 -0.78 5.10 -17.30
N GLU A 185 -1.71 4.65 -18.14
CA GLU A 185 -2.38 3.36 -17.97
C GLU A 185 -1.39 2.23 -18.22
N ALA A 186 -1.24 1.34 -17.24
CA ALA A 186 -0.39 0.17 -17.33
C ALA A 186 -0.80 -0.91 -16.32
N LEU A 187 -0.48 -2.16 -16.63
CA LEU A 187 -0.58 -3.28 -15.70
C LEU A 187 0.79 -3.90 -15.50
N HIS A 188 1.41 -3.63 -14.36
CA HIS A 188 2.72 -4.14 -14.02
C HIS A 188 2.60 -5.49 -13.29
N ASP A 189 3.28 -6.51 -13.80
CA ASP A 189 3.43 -7.78 -13.09
C ASP A 189 4.49 -7.63 -11.98
N MET A 190 4.07 -7.71 -10.72
CA MET A 190 4.99 -7.59 -9.59
C MET A 190 5.76 -8.89 -9.30
N LYS A 191 5.30 -10.03 -9.84
CA LYS A 191 5.91 -11.36 -9.62
C LYS A 191 6.06 -11.73 -8.16
N VAL A 192 5.06 -11.38 -7.34
CA VAL A 192 5.03 -11.65 -5.91
C VAL A 192 3.67 -12.16 -5.50
N THR A 193 3.65 -13.09 -4.54
CA THR A 193 2.43 -13.53 -3.87
C THR A 193 1.86 -12.42 -2.98
N PHE A 194 0.63 -12.58 -2.50
CA PHE A 194 0.06 -11.65 -1.53
C PHE A 194 0.89 -11.55 -0.23
N GLU A 195 1.44 -12.67 0.24
CA GLU A 195 2.28 -12.68 1.44
C GLU A 195 3.56 -11.86 1.22
N GLN A 196 4.24 -12.06 0.09
CA GLN A 196 5.43 -11.30 -0.28
C GLN A 196 5.11 -9.81 -0.49
N TYR A 197 3.93 -9.47 -1.02
CA TYR A 197 3.48 -8.09 -1.15
C TYR A 197 3.39 -7.38 0.22
N LEU A 198 2.83 -8.04 1.23
CA LEU A 198 2.76 -7.49 2.58
C LEU A 198 4.15 -7.36 3.23
N GLU A 199 5.09 -8.28 2.95
CA GLU A 199 6.49 -8.14 3.38
C GLU A 199 7.16 -6.92 2.74
N LEU A 200 6.98 -6.72 1.44
CA LEU A 200 7.51 -5.55 0.72
C LEU A 200 6.91 -4.25 1.29
N ALA A 201 5.60 -4.23 1.54
CA ALA A 201 4.94 -3.10 2.20
C ALA A 201 5.60 -2.79 3.56
N TYR A 202 5.82 -3.82 4.38
CA TYR A 202 6.46 -3.66 5.69
C TYR A 202 7.91 -3.17 5.59
N LYS A 203 8.72 -3.68 4.66
CA LYS A 203 10.10 -3.21 4.43
C LYS A 203 10.15 -1.74 4.02
N ALA A 204 9.27 -1.36 3.10
CA ALA A 204 9.09 0.02 2.67
C ALA A 204 8.43 0.91 3.73
N LYS A 205 8.04 0.36 4.89
CA LYS A 205 7.22 1.04 5.90
C LYS A 205 5.96 1.64 5.29
N CYS A 206 5.43 1.02 4.24
CA CYS A 206 4.30 1.50 3.46
C CYS A 206 4.50 2.91 2.87
N PHE A 207 5.74 3.34 2.63
CA PHE A 207 6.06 4.66 2.03
C PHE A 207 5.24 4.88 0.75
N ASN A 208 4.72 6.09 0.54
CA ASN A 208 3.76 6.32 -0.53
C ASN A 208 4.34 5.92 -1.91
N TYR A 209 3.54 5.19 -2.69
CA TYR A 209 3.96 4.60 -3.98
C TYR A 209 5.15 3.63 -3.91
N TRP A 210 5.40 2.98 -2.77
CA TRP A 210 6.42 1.93 -2.65
C TRP A 210 6.24 0.81 -3.68
N ASN A 211 4.99 0.45 -3.99
CA ASN A 211 4.63 -0.60 -4.94
C ASN A 211 5.01 -0.19 -6.38
N LEU A 212 4.85 1.09 -6.74
CA LEU A 212 5.30 1.65 -8.01
C LEU A 212 6.83 1.68 -8.08
N THR A 213 7.50 2.07 -6.99
CA THR A 213 8.96 2.02 -6.88
C THR A 213 9.50 0.61 -6.95
N TYR A 214 8.80 -0.37 -6.39
CA TYR A 214 9.15 -1.77 -6.59
C TYR A 214 9.04 -2.18 -8.06
N CYS A 215 8.00 -1.76 -8.79
CA CYS A 215 7.83 -2.13 -10.21
C CYS A 215 8.84 -1.43 -11.14
N LEU A 216 9.05 -0.12 -10.93
CA LEU A 216 9.76 0.74 -11.87
C LEU A 216 11.19 1.09 -11.42
N LYS A 217 11.55 0.79 -10.18
CA LYS A 217 12.85 1.13 -9.56
C LYS A 217 13.15 2.62 -9.76
N GLU A 218 14.33 2.97 -10.26
CA GLU A 218 14.78 4.34 -10.57
C GLU A 218 13.84 5.13 -11.49
N LYS A 219 12.99 4.45 -12.28
CA LYS A 219 12.01 5.11 -13.15
C LYS A 219 10.74 5.54 -12.40
N SER A 220 10.57 5.11 -11.15
CA SER A 220 9.43 5.53 -10.33
C SER A 220 9.59 6.98 -9.88
N PRO A 221 8.53 7.80 -9.95
CA PRO A 221 8.56 9.16 -9.41
C PRO A 221 8.81 9.21 -7.90
N SER A 222 8.54 8.12 -7.16
CA SER A 222 8.82 8.07 -5.71
C SER A 222 10.20 7.49 -5.36
N HIS A 223 11.01 7.07 -6.34
CA HIS A 223 12.32 6.47 -6.08
C HIS A 223 13.26 7.44 -5.33
N GLU A 224 13.46 8.64 -5.85
CA GLU A 224 14.33 9.63 -5.21
C GLU A 224 13.79 10.10 -3.86
N LEU A 225 12.45 10.23 -3.73
CA LEU A 225 11.81 10.53 -2.45
C LEU A 225 12.12 9.46 -1.41
N MET A 226 11.86 8.20 -1.74
CA MET A 226 12.10 7.08 -0.85
C MET A 226 13.59 6.96 -0.51
N LYS A 227 14.47 7.03 -1.50
CA LYS A 227 15.92 6.96 -1.31
C LYS A 227 16.44 8.04 -0.37
N ARG A 228 16.02 9.29 -0.53
CA ARG A 228 16.54 10.41 0.27
C ARG A 228 15.92 10.49 1.65
N PHE A 229 14.60 10.30 1.74
CA PHE A 229 13.85 10.65 2.95
C PHE A 229 13.51 9.46 3.83
N PHE A 230 13.61 8.21 3.35
CA PHE A 230 13.44 7.05 4.23
C PHE A 230 14.37 7.10 5.46
N PRO A 231 15.70 7.32 5.35
CA PRO A 231 16.58 7.39 6.52
C PRO A 231 16.35 8.65 7.37
N VAL A 232 15.81 9.73 6.79
CA VAL A 232 15.46 10.94 7.54
C VAL A 232 14.20 10.71 8.39
N ILE A 233 13.22 10.00 7.83
CA ILE A 233 11.95 9.70 8.49
C ILE A 233 12.13 8.59 9.53
N PHE A 234 12.95 7.58 9.23
CA PHE A 234 13.21 6.42 10.09
C PHE A 234 14.70 6.32 10.48
N PRO A 235 15.26 7.32 11.18
CA PRO A 235 16.69 7.35 11.50
C PRO A 235 17.11 6.27 12.50
N HIS A 236 16.15 5.64 13.17
CA HIS A 236 16.37 4.55 14.13
C HIS A 236 16.37 3.17 13.46
N LEU A 237 16.17 3.08 12.14
CA LEU A 237 16.12 1.84 11.39
C LEU A 237 17.24 1.78 10.36
N GLU A 238 17.80 0.59 10.17
CA GLU A 238 18.63 0.28 9.00
C GLU A 238 17.70 0.07 7.78
N PRO A 239 17.87 0.83 6.68
CA PRO A 239 17.03 0.70 5.50
C PRO A 239 17.24 -0.66 4.80
N ASP A 240 16.18 -1.48 4.71
CA ASP A 240 16.14 -2.71 3.88
C ASP A 240 15.38 -2.45 2.57
N LEU A 241 16.00 -1.68 1.68
CA LEU A 241 15.36 -1.20 0.44
C LEU A 241 16.00 -1.72 -0.87
N ALA A 242 16.85 -2.73 -0.79
CA ALA A 242 17.54 -3.28 -1.98
C ALA A 242 16.54 -3.81 -3.03
N GLU A 243 15.44 -4.42 -2.60
CA GLU A 243 14.36 -4.89 -3.48
C GLU A 243 13.66 -3.74 -4.22
N PHE A 244 13.87 -2.48 -3.84
CA PHE A 244 13.34 -1.28 -4.48
C PHE A 244 14.36 -0.61 -5.41
N GLY A 245 15.54 -1.23 -5.57
CA GLY A 245 16.65 -0.66 -6.32
C GLY A 245 17.39 0.45 -5.56
N ILE A 246 17.24 0.51 -4.23
CA ILE A 246 17.85 1.52 -3.39
C ILE A 246 18.94 0.86 -2.54
N VAL A 247 20.17 1.32 -2.71
CA VAL A 247 21.35 0.91 -1.93
C VAL A 247 22.01 2.18 -1.39
N TYR A 248 22.35 2.17 -0.11
CA TYR A 248 22.96 3.29 0.62
C TYR A 248 24.49 3.16 0.71
#